data_AF-A0AA92USI3-F1
#
_entry.id   AF-A0AA92USI3-F1
#
_cell.length_a   1.000
_cell.length_b   1.000
_cell.length_c   1.000
_cell.angle_alpha   90.00
_cell.angle_beta   90.00
_cell.angle_gamma   90.00
#
_symmetry.space_group_name_H-M   'P 1'
#
loop_
_entity.id
_entity.type
_entity.pdbx_description
1 polymer ?
#
loop_
_entity_poly.entity_id
_entity_poly.type
_entity_poly.pdbx_seq_one_letter_code
_entity_poly.pdbx_strand_id
1 'polypeptide(L)' 'MGFSEYMKSLPYPRCGIVGEIAEKCKVSNNSVYRWIQGKSKPNALCRGIVAEYLGKPEHELFPDE' A
#
# COMPACT_ATOMS: atom_id res chain seq x y z
N MET A 1 -7.80 -8.31 6.13
CA MET A 1 -8.07 -7.70 4.81
C MET A 1 -6.74 -7.18 4.31
N GLY A 2 -6.23 -7.75 3.22
CA GLY A 2 -4.89 -7.38 2.72
C GLY A 2 -4.86 -5.96 2.16
N PHE A 3 -3.66 -5.41 1.97
CA PHE A 3 -3.43 -4.07 1.42
C PHE A 3 -4.21 -3.83 0.12
N SER A 4 -4.19 -4.79 -0.80
CA SER A 4 -4.91 -4.70 -2.08
C SER A 4 -6.43 -4.61 -1.91
N GLU A 5 -7.00 -5.34 -0.95
CA GLU A 5 -8.44 -5.31 -0.67
C GLU A 5 -8.82 -3.99 0.00
N TYR A 6 -8.04 -3.55 0.98
CA TYR A 6 -8.22 -2.25 1.63
C TYR A 6 -8.17 -1.11 0.61
N MET A 7 -7.15 -1.09 -0.24
CA MET A 7 -7.03 -0.07 -1.28
C MET A 7 -8.14 -0.15 -2.32
N LYS A 8 -8.85 -1.26 -2.48
CA LYS A 8 -10.01 -1.39 -3.38
C LYS A 8 -11.32 -1.00 -2.72
N SER A 9 -11.43 -1.05 -1.39
CA SER A 9 -12.61 -0.63 -0.65
C SER A 9 -12.73 0.90 -0.52
N LEU A 10 -11.63 1.63 -0.69
CA LEU A 10 -11.61 3.10 -0.68
C LEU A 10 -12.37 3.71 -1.88
N PRO A 11 -13.07 4.85 -1.69
CA PRO A 11 -13.78 5.54 -2.76
C PRO A 11 -12.82 6.05 -3.85
N TYR A 12 -13.34 6.14 -5.07
CA TYR A 12 -12.62 6.75 -6.19
C TYR A 12 -12.71 8.29 -6.13
N PRO A 13 -11.67 9.04 -6.52
CA PRO A 13 -10.36 8.60 -6.99
C PRO A 13 -9.36 8.33 -5.86
N ARG A 14 -8.54 7.29 -6.04
CA ARG A 14 -7.53 6.85 -5.06
C ARG A 14 -6.14 7.47 -5.28
N CYS A 15 -6.03 8.39 -6.24
CA CYS A 15 -4.76 8.97 -6.65
C CYS A 15 -4.05 9.76 -5.53
N GLY A 16 -4.80 10.38 -4.61
CA GLY A 16 -4.23 11.09 -3.45
C GLY A 16 -3.45 10.15 -2.54
N ILE A 17 -4.11 9.14 -1.97
CA ILE A 17 -3.48 8.12 -1.11
C ILE A 17 -2.34 7.40 -1.83
N VAL A 18 -2.51 7.08 -3.12
CA VAL A 18 -1.44 6.47 -3.92
C VAL A 18 -0.20 7.38 -3.99
N GLY A 19 -0.40 8.68 -4.19
CA GLY A 19 0.67 9.68 -4.22
C GLY A 19 1.37 9.82 -2.88
N GLU A 20 0.61 9.90 -1.78
CA GLU A 20 1.18 10.00 -0.43
C GLU A 20 2.02 8.76 -0.06
N ILE A 21 1.52 7.56 -0.39
CA ILE A 21 2.29 6.31 -0.20
C ILE A 21 3.55 6.33 -1.06
N ALA A 22 3.45 6.73 -2.33
CA ALA A 22 4.59 6.79 -3.24
C ALA A 22 5.68 7.75 -2.74
N GLU A 23 5.28 8.93 -2.26
CA GLU A 23 6.19 9.94 -1.71
C GLU A 23 6.90 9.48 -0.45
N LYS A 24 6.17 8.86 0.49
CA LYS A 24 6.73 8.33 1.74
C LYS A 24 7.69 7.19 1.49
N CYS A 25 7.35 6.29 0.57
CA CYS A 25 8.17 5.14 0.20
C CYS A 25 9.29 5.46 -0.81
N LYS A 26 9.35 6.69 -1.33
CA LYS A 26 10.28 7.12 -2.39
C LYS A 26 10.23 6.21 -3.63
N VAL A 27 9.03 5.84 -4.04
CA VAL A 27 8.76 5.03 -5.24
C VAL A 27 7.84 5.77 -6.21
N SER A 28 7.64 5.20 -7.40
CA SER A 28 6.65 5.73 -8.35
C SER A 28 5.22 5.36 -7.95
N ASN A 29 4.23 6.19 -8.33
CA ASN A 29 2.80 5.84 -8.21
C ASN A 29 2.47 4.49 -8.88
N ASN A 30 3.15 4.18 -9.99
CA ASN A 30 2.97 2.91 -10.70
C ASN A 30 3.39 1.71 -9.84
N SER A 31 4.44 1.83 -9.02
CA SER A 31 4.84 0.79 -8.06
C SER A 31 3.72 0.51 -7.07
N VAL A 32 3.10 1.56 -6.52
CA VAL A 32 1.97 1.44 -5.58
C VAL A 32 0.75 0.81 -6.27
N TYR A 33 0.43 1.22 -7.50
CA TYR A 33 -0.64 0.55 -8.27
C TYR A 33 -0.37 -0.93 -8.51
N ARG A 34 0.88 -1.33 -8.77
CA ARG A 34 1.24 -2.75 -8.90
C ARG A 34 1.07 -3.51 -7.60
N TRP A 35 1.32 -2.88 -6.44
CA TRP A 35 1.02 -3.46 -5.13
C TRP A 35 -0.50 -3.70 -4.98
N ILE A 36 -1.33 -2.70 -5.29
CA ILE A 36 -2.80 -2.80 -5.23
C ILE A 36 -3.34 -3.89 -6.18
N GLN A 37 -2.69 -4.09 -7.33
CA GLN A 37 -3.03 -5.13 -8.30
C GLN A 37 -2.49 -6.52 -7.90
N GLY A 38 -1.65 -6.63 -6.86
CA GLY A 38 -0.99 -7.88 -6.47
C GLY A 38 0.13 -8.33 -7.42
N LYS A 39 0.59 -7.47 -8.34
CA LYS A 39 1.65 -7.80 -9.31
C LYS A 39 3.06 -7.74 -8.72
N SER A 40 3.21 -7.11 -7.57
CA SER A 40 4.47 -7.02 -6.84
C SER A 40 4.18 -6.77 -5.36
N LYS A 41 5.10 -7.15 -4.48
CA LYS A 41 5.01 -6.88 -3.04
C LYS A 41 5.92 -5.68 -2.70
N PRO A 42 5.50 -4.75 -1.81
CA PRO A 42 6.40 -3.75 -1.25
C PRO A 42 7.51 -4.41 -0.43
N ASN A 43 8.68 -3.75 -0.34
CA ASN A 43 9.76 -4.21 0.54
C ASN A 43 9.43 -3.94 2.02
N ALA A 44 10.19 -4.54 2.94
CA ALA A 44 9.94 -4.45 4.38
C ALA A 44 9.84 -2.99 4.90
N LEU A 45 10.71 -2.09 4.45
CA LEU A 45 10.65 -0.68 4.83
C LEU A 45 9.33 -0.03 4.39
N CYS A 46 8.92 -0.26 3.15
CA CYS A 46 7.67 0.29 2.60
C CYS A 46 6.44 -0.33 3.28
N ARG A 47 6.49 -1.61 3.67
CA ARG A 47 5.40 -2.25 4.42
C ARG A 47 5.17 -1.56 5.76
N GLY A 48 6.23 -1.31 6.53
CA GLY A 48 6.16 -0.59 7.80
C GLY A 48 5.63 0.84 7.65
N ILE A 49 6.14 1.58 6.66
CA ILE A 49 5.68 2.96 6.36
C ILE A 49 4.19 2.99 6.00
N VAL A 50 3.74 2.06 5.16
CA VAL A 50 2.33 1.98 4.75
C VAL A 50 1.44 1.59 5.92
N ALA A 51 1.88 0.65 6.76
CA ALA A 51 1.17 0.24 7.96
C ALA A 51 0.97 1.40 8.95
N GLU A 52 2.05 2.14 9.23
CA GLU A 52 2.01 3.34 10.08
C GLU A 52 1.09 4.41 9.49
N TYR A 53 1.24 4.72 8.20
CA TYR A 53 0.44 5.75 7.52
C TYR A 53 -1.06 5.41 7.51
N LEU A 54 -1.40 4.14 7.32
CA LEU A 54 -2.80 3.69 7.31
C LEU A 54 -3.36 3.40 8.71
N GLY A 55 -2.53 3.47 9.76
CA GLY A 55 -2.92 3.13 11.13
C GLY A 55 -3.36 1.67 11.27
N LYS A 56 -2.73 0.75 10.54
CA LYS A 56 -3.08 -0.68 10.51
C LYS A 56 -1.86 -1.55 10.78
N PRO A 57 -2.02 -2.72 11.42
CA PRO A 57 -0.90 -3.63 11.62
C PRO A 57 -0.30 -4.11 10.29
N GLU A 58 1.04 -4.17 10.21
CA GLU A 58 1.74 -4.61 9.00
C GLU A 58 1.30 -6.02 8.56
N HIS A 59 1.18 -6.95 9.52
CA HIS A 59 0.78 -8.34 9.26
C HIS A 59 -0.67 -8.48 8.75
N GLU A 60 -1.55 -7.52 9.01
CA GLU A 60 -2.91 -7.53 8.46
C GLU A 60 -2.92 -7.07 7.00
N LEU A 61 -2.11 -6.06 6.68
CA LEU A 61 -1.98 -5.51 5.33
C LEU A 61 -1.15 -6.41 4.42
N PHE A 62 -0.10 -7.01 4.97
CA PHE A 62 0.88 -7.82 4.27
C PHE A 62 1.15 -9.08 5.08
N PRO A 63 0.21 -10.05 5.12
CA PRO A 63 0.43 -11.31 5.81
C PRO A 63 1.69 -11.99 5.25
N ASP A 64 2.55 -12.44 6.15
CA ASP A 64 3.62 -13.38 5.79
C ASP A 64 2.93 -14.67 5.32
N GLU A 65 3.42 -15.22 4.20
CA GLU A 65 2.94 -16.51 3.67
C GLU A 65 3.16 -17.64 4.69
#